data_AF-A0A4Q3NA17-F1
#
_entry.id   AF-A0A4Q3NA17-F1
#
_cell.length_a   1.000
_cell.length_b   1.000
_cell.length_c   1.000
_cell.angle_alpha   90.00
_cell.angle_beta   90.00
_cell.angle_gamma   90.00
#
_symmetry.space_group_name_H-M   'P 1'
#
loop_
_entity.id
_entity.type
_entity.pdbx_description
1 polymer ?
#
loop_
_entity_poly.entity_id
_entity_poly.type
_entity_poly.pdbx_seq_one_letter_code
_entity_poly.pdbx_strand_id
1 'polypeptide(L)'
;MPDGTAWNVLRSGAAVSSMVRGTTTVSGSAFSISGQSFNVTGGAPTSYSISGTLAPQATLTVAAAQGSAGYTLAYNKAYETPARLADIAGRWNASFGGGALQLALEFSAAGVLSGNSSSGCTYSGSAVPHPASVAVFNLNLAETCSGAPTQQFAGIATLNEARTLLSAAFTTPSLSAGGLFQATR
;
A
#
# COMPACT_ATOMS: atom_id res chain seq x y z
N MET A 1 -6.95 -3.55 8.74
CA MET A 1 -7.37 -4.73 7.97
C MET A 1 -7.85 -5.80 8.95
N PRO A 2 -8.61 -6.82 8.50
CA PRO A 2 -9.20 -7.83 9.39
C PRO A 2 -8.16 -8.67 10.15
N ASP A 3 -6.94 -8.74 9.64
CA ASP A 3 -5.77 -9.36 10.26
C ASP A 3 -5.06 -8.46 11.30
N GLY A 4 -5.63 -7.30 11.61
CA GLY A 4 -5.05 -6.31 12.54
C GLY A 4 -3.96 -5.42 11.92
N THR A 5 -3.53 -5.65 10.67
CA THR A 5 -2.52 -4.80 10.04
C THR A 5 -3.13 -3.50 9.51
N ALA A 6 -2.34 -2.44 9.45
CA ALA A 6 -2.71 -1.15 8.89
C ALA A 6 -1.68 -0.67 7.88
N TRP A 7 -2.20 -0.15 6.77
CA TRP A 7 -1.43 0.53 5.74
C TRP A 7 -1.96 1.95 5.64
N ASN A 8 -1.14 2.94 5.99
CA ASN A 8 -1.53 4.35 5.93
C ASN A 8 -0.67 5.07 4.91
N VAL A 9 -1.26 6.00 4.17
CA VAL A 9 -0.54 6.87 3.25
C VAL A 9 -0.58 8.27 3.84
N LEU A 10 0.57 8.80 4.23
CA LEU A 10 0.69 10.15 4.75
C LEU A 10 0.85 11.11 3.58
N ARG A 11 0.05 12.18 3.60
CA ARG A 11 0.03 13.21 2.57
C ARG A 11 0.21 14.58 3.20
N SER A 12 0.94 15.44 2.51
CA SER A 12 1.02 16.87 2.79
C SER A 12 0.52 17.61 1.54
N GLY A 13 -0.71 18.14 1.61
CA GLY A 13 -1.42 18.63 0.43
C GLY A 13 -1.63 17.52 -0.62
N ALA A 14 -1.21 17.77 -1.86
CA ALA A 14 -1.29 16.79 -2.95
C ALA A 14 -0.14 15.77 -2.95
N ALA A 15 0.94 16.02 -2.19
CA ALA A 15 2.12 15.17 -2.19
C ALA A 15 1.99 14.04 -1.16
N VAL A 16 2.33 12.82 -1.58
CA VAL A 16 2.52 11.69 -0.66
C VAL A 16 3.90 11.82 -0.04
N SER A 17 3.99 11.81 1.30
CA SER A 17 5.26 11.92 2.03
C SER A 17 5.79 10.55 2.47
N SER A 18 4.91 9.68 2.94
CA SER A 18 5.30 8.36 3.46
C SER A 18 4.19 7.32 3.32
N MET A 19 4.59 6.06 3.31
CA MET A 19 3.71 4.92 3.60
C MET A 19 4.04 4.39 4.99
N VAL A 20 3.01 4.02 5.74
CA VAL A 20 3.15 3.41 7.07
C VAL A 20 2.61 2.00 7.01
N ARG A 21 3.38 1.05 7.54
CA ARG A 21 2.91 -0.29 7.88
C ARG A 21 2.91 -0.44 9.39
N GLY A 22 1.78 -0.86 9.97
CA GLY A 22 1.67 -1.04 11.41
C GLY A 22 0.60 -2.04 11.82
N THR A 23 0.40 -2.14 13.12
CA THR A 23 -0.63 -2.97 13.75
C THR A 23 -1.65 -2.05 14.43
N THR A 24 -2.92 -2.38 14.24
CA THR A 24 -4.05 -1.66 14.85
C THR A 24 -4.50 -2.39 16.10
N THR A 25 -4.68 -1.64 17.19
CA THR A 25 -5.35 -2.10 18.40
C THR A 25 -6.62 -1.28 18.58
N VAL A 26 -7.73 -1.94 18.91
CA VAL A 26 -9.02 -1.30 19.17
C VAL A 26 -9.50 -1.69 20.56
N SER A 27 -9.94 -0.71 21.34
CA SER A 27 -10.55 -0.91 22.67
C SER A 27 -11.74 0.02 22.81
N GLY A 28 -12.96 -0.54 22.75
CA GLY A 28 -14.18 0.24 22.68
C GLY A 28 -14.18 1.16 21.44
N SER A 29 -14.35 2.45 21.65
CA SER A 29 -14.28 3.47 20.59
C SER A 29 -12.88 4.03 20.36
N ALA A 30 -11.87 3.58 21.12
CA ALA A 30 -10.49 4.04 20.96
C ALA A 30 -9.72 3.11 20.03
N PHE A 31 -8.81 3.68 19.24
CA PHE A 31 -7.86 2.91 18.44
C PHE A 31 -6.45 3.46 18.59
N SER A 32 -5.47 2.60 18.34
CA SER A 32 -4.09 2.98 18.13
C SER A 32 -3.49 2.20 16.96
N ILE A 33 -2.55 2.83 16.27
CA ILE A 33 -1.72 2.19 15.26
C ILE A 33 -0.27 2.44 15.67
N SER A 34 0.53 1.37 15.72
CA SER A 34 1.97 1.45 15.92
C SER A 34 2.70 0.66 14.83
N GLY A 35 3.82 1.18 14.36
CA GLY A 35 4.56 0.54 13.28
C GLY A 35 5.72 1.40 12.76
N GLN A 36 5.99 1.28 11.47
CA GLN A 36 7.06 1.99 10.79
C GLN A 36 6.55 2.82 9.62
N SER A 37 7.12 4.01 9.48
CA SER A 37 6.95 4.92 8.37
C SER A 37 8.13 4.79 7.40
N PHE A 38 7.82 4.68 6.12
CA PHE A 38 8.73 4.59 5.00
C PHE A 38 8.57 5.84 4.14
N ASN A 39 9.59 6.71 4.13
CA ASN A 39 9.55 7.94 3.35
C ASN A 39 9.67 7.61 1.86
N VAL A 40 8.83 8.23 1.02
CA VAL A 40 8.86 8.02 -0.43
C VAL A 40 10.14 8.53 -1.09
N THR A 41 10.87 9.45 -0.45
CA THR A 41 12.19 9.92 -0.92
C THR A 41 13.34 9.01 -0.49
N GLY A 42 13.04 7.89 0.18
CA GLY A 42 14.03 6.95 0.71
C GLY A 42 14.55 7.34 2.10
N GLY A 43 15.51 6.56 2.58
CA GLY A 43 16.07 6.65 3.93
C GLY A 43 15.66 5.49 4.84
N ALA A 44 16.19 5.49 6.06
CA ALA A 44 15.86 4.48 7.05
C ALA A 44 14.39 4.62 7.53
N PRO A 45 13.65 3.51 7.71
CA PRO A 45 12.31 3.55 8.28
C PRO A 45 12.32 4.16 9.68
N THR A 46 11.32 4.98 9.99
CA THR A 46 11.16 5.63 11.30
C THR A 46 9.97 5.05 12.06
N SER A 47 10.04 5.05 13.39
CA SER A 47 8.90 4.64 14.21
C SER A 47 7.71 5.56 13.97
N TYR A 48 6.51 4.98 13.92
CA TYR A 48 5.27 5.69 13.74
C TYR A 48 4.23 5.21 14.75
N SER A 49 3.54 6.15 15.37
CA SER A 49 2.37 5.86 16.20
C SER A 49 1.31 6.94 16.05
N ILE A 50 0.05 6.51 16.01
CA ILE A 50 -1.11 7.39 16.14
C ILE A 50 -2.16 6.74 17.03
N SER A 51 -2.98 7.57 17.65
CA SER A 51 -4.15 7.13 18.40
C SER A 51 -5.29 8.11 18.18
N GLY A 52 -6.50 7.62 18.43
CA GLY A 52 -7.70 8.42 18.26
C GLY A 52 -8.96 7.64 18.60
N THR A 53 -10.06 8.11 18.06
CA THR A 53 -11.37 7.47 18.21
C THR A 53 -11.87 6.97 16.86
N LEU A 54 -12.67 5.91 16.90
CA LEU A 54 -13.38 5.40 15.73
C LEU A 54 -14.87 5.27 16.02
N ALA A 55 -15.66 5.47 14.97
CA ALA A 55 -17.03 5.03 14.87
C ALA A 55 -17.06 3.94 13.78
N PRO A 56 -17.40 2.68 14.12
CA PRO A 56 -17.35 1.58 13.16
C PRO A 56 -18.12 1.89 11.88
N GLN A 57 -17.50 1.60 10.72
CA GLN A 57 -18.07 1.86 9.39
C GLN A 57 -18.50 3.31 9.13
N ALA A 58 -18.01 4.27 9.92
CA ALA A 58 -18.36 5.69 9.79
C ALA A 58 -17.11 6.56 9.72
N THR A 59 -16.37 6.67 10.82
CA THR A 59 -15.25 7.62 10.91
C THR A 59 -14.08 7.08 11.73
N LEU A 60 -12.91 7.64 11.44
CA LEU A 60 -11.71 7.54 12.26
C LEU A 60 -11.18 8.95 12.50
N THR A 61 -11.10 9.36 13.76
CA THR A 61 -10.72 10.73 14.15
C THR A 61 -9.43 10.70 14.97
N VAL A 62 -8.44 11.45 14.51
CA VAL A 62 -7.22 11.74 15.27
C VAL A 62 -7.30 13.20 15.73
N ALA A 63 -7.25 13.40 17.05
CA ALA A 63 -7.28 14.73 17.63
C ALA A 63 -6.01 15.52 17.27
N ALA A 64 -6.12 16.85 17.24
CA ALA A 64 -4.95 17.69 17.14
C ALA A 64 -4.03 17.45 18.35
N ALA A 65 -2.73 17.36 18.10
CA ALA A 65 -1.71 17.20 19.13
C ALA A 65 -0.58 18.20 18.83
N GLN A 66 0.09 18.71 19.87
CA GLN A 66 1.08 19.80 19.82
C GLN A 66 1.78 20.00 18.45
N GLY A 67 1.36 21.04 17.70
CA GLY A 67 1.94 21.40 16.40
C GLY A 67 1.43 20.62 15.19
N SER A 68 0.55 19.64 15.37
CA SER A 68 -0.06 18.82 14.32
C SER A 68 -1.58 19.00 14.31
N ALA A 69 -2.13 19.33 13.14
CA ALA A 69 -3.58 19.41 12.96
C ALA A 69 -4.22 18.02 13.10
N GLY A 70 -5.37 17.97 13.78
CA GLY A 70 -6.21 16.78 13.82
C GLY A 70 -6.87 16.54 12.47
N TYR A 71 -7.35 15.32 12.25
CA TYR A 71 -8.03 14.93 11.02
C TYR A 71 -9.10 13.88 11.28
N THR A 72 -10.09 13.82 10.40
CA THR A 72 -11.12 12.79 10.40
C THR A 72 -11.18 12.14 9.02
N LEU A 73 -11.04 10.82 8.99
CA LEU A 73 -11.21 10.00 7.81
C LEU A 73 -12.63 9.45 7.79
N ALA A 74 -13.28 9.54 6.63
CA ALA A 74 -14.56 8.90 6.40
C ALA A 74 -14.35 7.46 5.93
N TYR A 75 -15.22 6.56 6.36
CA TYR A 75 -15.24 5.19 5.88
C TYR A 75 -15.62 5.13 4.40
N ASN A 76 -14.82 4.44 3.59
CA ASN A 76 -15.13 4.22 2.19
C ASN A 76 -15.83 2.86 2.02
N LYS A 77 -17.13 2.89 1.69
CA LYS A 77 -17.95 1.69 1.46
C LYS A 77 -17.46 0.83 0.29
N ALA A 78 -16.70 1.39 -0.66
CA ALA A 78 -16.10 0.60 -1.73
C ALA A 78 -15.21 -0.52 -1.18
N TYR A 79 -14.67 -0.37 0.04
CA TYR A 79 -13.91 -1.40 0.76
C TYR A 79 -14.65 -2.73 0.93
N GLU A 80 -15.98 -2.70 1.01
CA GLU A 80 -16.82 -3.89 1.22
C GLU A 80 -17.07 -4.68 -0.07
N THR A 81 -16.65 -4.15 -1.23
CA THR A 81 -16.78 -4.85 -2.51
C THR A 81 -15.56 -5.76 -2.72
N PRO A 82 -15.72 -7.09 -2.77
CA PRO A 82 -14.57 -7.99 -2.89
C PRO A 82 -13.76 -7.71 -4.16
N ALA A 83 -12.44 -7.68 -4.00
CA ALA A 83 -11.49 -7.62 -5.11
C ALA A 83 -11.64 -8.84 -6.04
N ARG A 84 -11.58 -8.63 -7.36
CA ARG A 84 -11.68 -9.70 -8.37
C ARG A 84 -10.44 -9.72 -9.24
N LEU A 85 -9.89 -10.91 -9.50
CA LEU A 85 -8.71 -11.07 -10.36
C LEU A 85 -8.93 -10.50 -11.78
N ALA A 86 -10.16 -10.60 -12.30
CA ALA A 86 -10.53 -10.01 -13.58
C ALA A 86 -10.38 -8.48 -13.62
N ASP A 87 -10.45 -7.78 -12.48
CA ASP A 87 -10.36 -6.32 -12.42
C ASP A 87 -8.90 -5.81 -12.40
N ILE A 88 -7.96 -6.63 -11.93
CA ILE A 88 -6.53 -6.30 -11.88
C ILE A 88 -5.76 -6.84 -13.09
N ALA A 89 -6.30 -7.83 -13.81
CA ALA A 89 -5.65 -8.44 -14.96
C ALA A 89 -5.31 -7.43 -16.07
N GLY A 90 -4.15 -7.62 -16.70
CA GLY A 90 -3.62 -6.78 -17.76
C GLY A 90 -2.37 -6.01 -17.36
N ARG A 91 -1.99 -5.07 -18.23
CA ARG A 91 -0.78 -4.27 -18.12
C ARG A 91 -1.01 -3.01 -17.30
N TRP A 92 -0.06 -2.70 -16.43
CA TRP A 92 -0.03 -1.51 -15.59
C TRP A 92 1.33 -0.85 -15.66
N ASN A 93 1.33 0.48 -15.80
CA ASN A 93 2.54 1.28 -15.91
C ASN A 93 2.62 2.23 -14.71
N ALA A 94 3.69 2.13 -13.95
CA ALA A 94 4.01 3.02 -12.83
C ALA A 94 5.29 3.79 -13.12
N SER A 95 5.43 4.94 -12.46
CA SER A 95 6.64 5.76 -12.56
C SER A 95 7.10 6.21 -11.18
N PHE A 96 8.42 6.20 -10.95
CA PHE A 96 9.04 6.64 -9.70
C PHE A 96 10.03 7.78 -9.96
N GLY A 97 10.33 8.56 -8.91
CA GLY A 97 11.33 9.63 -8.98
C GLY A 97 11.03 10.70 -10.04
N GLY A 98 9.75 11.05 -10.24
CA GLY A 98 9.33 11.99 -11.29
C GLY A 98 9.46 11.45 -12.72
N GLY A 99 9.50 10.12 -12.89
CA GLY A 99 9.62 9.47 -14.20
C GLY A 99 11.00 8.89 -14.49
N ALA A 100 11.97 9.07 -13.58
CA ALA A 100 13.32 8.53 -13.69
C ALA A 100 13.36 6.99 -13.78
N LEU A 101 12.38 6.32 -13.16
CA LEU A 101 12.19 4.89 -13.27
C LEU A 101 10.77 4.61 -13.76
N GLN A 102 10.66 3.88 -14.86
CA GLN A 102 9.40 3.36 -15.38
C GLN A 102 9.30 1.89 -15.02
N LEU A 103 8.13 1.45 -14.58
CA LEU A 103 7.84 0.07 -14.20
C LEU A 103 6.62 -0.39 -15.00
N ALA A 104 6.78 -1.48 -15.74
CA ALA A 104 5.68 -2.15 -16.43
C ALA A 104 5.41 -3.49 -15.74
N LEU A 105 4.19 -3.64 -15.20
CA LEU A 105 3.70 -4.86 -14.56
C LEU A 105 2.57 -5.46 -15.40
N GLU A 106 2.58 -6.77 -15.57
CA GLU A 106 1.52 -7.55 -16.19
C GLU A 106 0.94 -8.48 -15.13
N PHE A 107 -0.39 -8.45 -14.97
CA PHE A 107 -1.12 -9.40 -14.14
C PHE A 107 -1.90 -10.36 -15.03
N SER A 108 -1.62 -11.65 -14.91
CA SER A 108 -2.41 -12.66 -15.61
C SER A 108 -3.83 -12.76 -15.02
N ALA A 109 -4.74 -13.43 -15.74
CA ALA A 109 -6.08 -13.73 -15.22
C ALA A 109 -6.07 -14.58 -13.94
N ALA A 110 -4.97 -15.30 -13.67
CA ALA A 110 -4.75 -16.07 -12.45
C ALA A 110 -4.07 -15.25 -11.33
N GLY A 111 -3.81 -13.96 -11.56
CA GLY A 111 -3.14 -13.08 -10.59
C GLY A 111 -1.62 -13.25 -10.54
N VAL A 112 -1.00 -13.92 -11.52
CA VAL A 112 0.47 -14.01 -11.60
C VAL A 112 1.01 -12.67 -12.09
N LEU A 113 1.95 -12.11 -11.34
CA LEU A 113 2.62 -10.85 -11.66
C LEU A 113 3.93 -11.15 -12.39
N SER A 114 4.16 -10.46 -13.50
CA SER A 114 5.47 -10.34 -14.14
C SER A 114 5.73 -8.89 -14.55
N GLY A 115 6.98 -8.50 -14.75
CA GLY A 115 7.27 -7.13 -15.15
C GLY A 115 8.75 -6.81 -15.30
N ASN A 116 9.01 -5.60 -15.76
CA ASN A 116 10.35 -5.04 -15.87
C ASN A 116 10.34 -3.54 -15.57
N SER A 117 11.50 -3.01 -15.22
CA SER A 117 11.74 -1.58 -15.11
C SER A 117 12.72 -1.05 -16.16
N SER A 118 12.70 0.26 -16.37
CA SER A 118 13.67 0.97 -17.22
C SER A 118 15.11 0.90 -16.68
N SER A 119 15.32 0.50 -15.43
CA SER A 119 16.65 0.23 -14.87
C SER A 119 17.18 -1.18 -15.18
N GLY A 120 16.38 -2.02 -15.84
CA GLY A 120 16.75 -3.41 -16.18
C GLY A 120 16.48 -4.43 -15.07
N CYS A 121 15.74 -4.07 -14.02
CA CYS A 121 15.27 -5.04 -13.03
C CYS A 121 14.04 -5.77 -13.54
N THR A 122 13.91 -7.05 -13.19
CA THR A 122 12.73 -7.86 -13.45
C THR A 122 11.92 -8.06 -12.18
N TYR A 123 10.61 -8.17 -12.35
CA TYR A 123 9.66 -8.33 -11.28
C TYR A 123 8.82 -9.58 -11.52
N SER A 124 8.61 -10.36 -10.47
CA SER A 124 7.74 -11.53 -10.50
C SER A 124 6.98 -11.67 -9.19
N GLY A 125 5.83 -12.34 -9.19
CA GLY A 125 5.07 -12.53 -7.96
C GLY A 125 3.61 -12.85 -8.21
N SER A 126 2.75 -12.38 -7.31
CA SER A 126 1.32 -12.59 -7.43
C SER A 126 0.49 -11.54 -6.69
N ALA A 127 -0.72 -11.32 -7.19
CA ALA A 127 -1.80 -10.63 -6.51
C ALA A 127 -2.98 -11.57 -6.34
N VAL A 128 -3.46 -11.73 -5.11
CA VAL A 128 -4.61 -12.58 -4.79
C VAL A 128 -5.64 -11.78 -3.99
N PRO A 129 -6.95 -11.93 -4.23
CA PRO A 129 -7.97 -11.28 -3.42
C PRO A 129 -7.77 -11.58 -1.93
N HIS A 130 -7.94 -10.57 -1.09
CA HIS A 130 -7.81 -10.74 0.35
C HIS A 130 -8.89 -11.72 0.87
N PRO A 131 -8.54 -12.70 1.74
CA PRO A 131 -9.45 -13.78 2.16
C PRO A 131 -10.72 -13.28 2.86
N ALA A 132 -10.64 -12.11 3.52
CA ALA A 132 -11.79 -11.45 4.13
C ALA A 132 -12.80 -10.84 3.14
N SER A 133 -12.64 -11.07 1.82
CA SER A 133 -13.56 -10.61 0.78
C SER A 133 -13.77 -9.08 0.77
N VAL A 134 -12.68 -8.34 0.85
CA VAL A 134 -12.65 -6.85 0.80
C VAL A 134 -12.03 -6.36 -0.51
N ALA A 135 -12.08 -5.06 -0.78
CA ALA A 135 -11.53 -4.42 -1.99
C ALA A 135 -9.99 -4.31 -1.99
N VAL A 136 -9.31 -5.35 -1.52
CA VAL A 136 -7.86 -5.41 -1.36
C VAL A 136 -7.34 -6.70 -1.96
N PHE A 137 -6.21 -6.61 -2.64
CA PHE A 137 -5.40 -7.77 -3.02
C PHE A 137 -4.21 -7.87 -2.07
N ASN A 138 -3.88 -9.08 -1.65
CA ASN A 138 -2.56 -9.40 -1.09
C ASN A 138 -1.57 -9.47 -2.24
N LEU A 139 -0.47 -8.73 -2.12
CA LEU A 139 0.57 -8.61 -3.14
C LEU A 139 1.87 -9.24 -2.61
N ASN A 140 2.45 -10.12 -3.40
CA ASN A 140 3.83 -10.58 -3.24
C ASN A 140 4.61 -10.19 -4.48
N LEU A 141 5.81 -9.66 -4.28
CA LEU A 141 6.67 -9.14 -5.34
C LEU A 141 8.12 -9.52 -5.06
N ALA A 142 8.77 -10.13 -6.04
CA ALA A 142 10.18 -10.41 -6.06
C ALA A 142 10.83 -9.52 -7.13
N GLU A 143 11.79 -8.70 -6.73
CA GLU A 143 12.62 -7.87 -7.60
C GLU A 143 13.99 -8.52 -7.79
N THR A 144 14.41 -8.64 -9.05
CA THR A 144 15.74 -9.15 -9.40
C THR A 144 16.43 -8.15 -10.32
N CYS A 145 17.53 -7.58 -9.83
CA CYS A 145 18.38 -6.66 -10.59
C CYS A 145 19.76 -7.31 -10.82
N SER A 146 20.41 -7.01 -11.95
CA SER A 146 21.76 -7.51 -12.23
C SER A 146 22.75 -7.07 -11.14
N GLY A 147 23.52 -8.02 -10.59
CA GLY A 147 24.53 -7.74 -9.58
C GLY A 147 24.00 -7.51 -8.15
N ALA A 148 22.70 -7.69 -7.91
CA ALA A 148 22.08 -7.59 -6.59
C ALA A 148 21.31 -8.88 -6.24
N PRO A 149 21.23 -9.25 -4.95
CA PRO A 149 20.39 -10.37 -4.52
C PRO A 149 18.91 -10.06 -4.76
N THR A 150 18.12 -11.09 -5.09
CA THR A 150 16.67 -10.95 -5.24
C THR A 150 16.04 -10.44 -3.96
N GLN A 151 15.29 -9.34 -4.06
CA GLN A 151 14.58 -8.75 -2.94
C GLN A 151 13.12 -9.17 -2.95
N GLN A 152 12.62 -9.60 -1.79
CA GLN A 152 11.24 -10.00 -1.61
C GLN A 152 10.47 -8.89 -0.91
N PHE A 153 9.27 -8.63 -1.38
CA PHE A 153 8.33 -7.67 -0.84
C PHE A 153 6.96 -8.32 -0.67
N ALA A 154 6.30 -7.97 0.44
CA ALA A 154 4.93 -8.34 0.71
C ALA A 154 4.14 -7.07 1.02
N GLY A 155 2.89 -7.04 0.57
CA GLY A 155 2.10 -5.83 0.60
C GLY A 155 0.65 -6.03 0.24
N ILE A 156 0.00 -4.92 -0.06
CA ILE A 156 -1.37 -4.87 -0.54
C ILE A 156 -1.46 -4.04 -1.81
N ALA A 157 -2.50 -4.32 -2.60
CA ALA A 157 -2.89 -3.47 -3.72
C ALA A 157 -4.39 -3.20 -3.70
N THR A 158 -4.78 -2.02 -4.19
CA THR A 158 -6.16 -1.56 -4.31
C THR A 158 -6.37 -0.92 -5.67
N LEU A 159 -7.62 -0.95 -6.15
CA LEU A 159 -8.04 -0.26 -7.36
C LEU A 159 -8.95 0.92 -6.98
N ASN A 160 -8.88 2.01 -7.73
CA ASN A 160 -9.94 3.02 -7.67
C ASN A 160 -11.27 2.46 -8.22
N GLU A 161 -12.38 3.16 -7.95
CA GLU A 161 -13.71 2.71 -8.37
C GLU A 161 -13.82 2.51 -9.89
N ALA A 162 -13.16 3.37 -10.68
CA ALA A 162 -13.12 3.28 -12.14
C ALA A 162 -12.21 2.16 -12.68
N ARG A 163 -11.42 1.50 -11.82
CA ARG A 163 -10.46 0.43 -12.18
C ARG A 163 -9.45 0.87 -13.24
N THR A 164 -9.03 2.13 -13.16
CA THR A 164 -8.03 2.75 -14.03
C THR A 164 -6.73 3.07 -13.30
N LEU A 165 -6.74 3.04 -11.97
CA LEU A 165 -5.61 3.34 -11.12
C LEU A 165 -5.42 2.22 -10.10
N LEU A 166 -4.28 1.55 -10.17
CA LEU A 166 -3.79 0.58 -9.21
C LEU A 166 -2.89 1.30 -8.22
N SER A 167 -3.14 1.16 -6.92
CA SER A 167 -2.25 1.64 -5.86
C SER A 167 -1.72 0.44 -5.10
N ALA A 168 -0.42 0.36 -4.88
CA ALA A 168 0.20 -0.71 -4.10
C ALA A 168 1.06 -0.13 -2.98
N ALA A 169 1.09 -0.81 -1.85
CA ALA A 169 1.96 -0.53 -0.71
C ALA A 169 2.62 -1.83 -0.25
N PHE A 170 3.93 -1.82 -0.04
CA PHE A 170 4.70 -3.05 0.19
C PHE A 170 5.93 -2.78 1.04
N THR A 171 6.42 -3.81 1.71
CA THR A 171 7.62 -3.77 2.57
C THR A 171 8.44 -5.03 2.40
N THR A 172 9.73 -4.96 2.70
CA THR A 172 10.54 -6.17 2.91
C THR A 172 10.08 -6.92 4.16
N PRO A 173 10.30 -8.24 4.26
CA PRO A 173 9.95 -9.01 5.47
C PRO A 173 10.64 -8.50 6.74
N SER A 174 11.88 -8.00 6.62
CA SER A 174 12.66 -7.39 7.70
C SER A 174 12.18 -5.99 8.08
N LEU A 175 11.24 -5.41 7.32
CA LEU A 175 10.79 -4.03 7.43
C LEU A 175 11.93 -3.00 7.34
N SER A 176 13.05 -3.36 6.71
CA SER A 176 14.18 -2.47 6.48
C SER A 176 13.93 -1.52 5.31
N ALA A 177 13.01 -1.86 4.42
CA ALA A 177 12.61 -1.05 3.29
C ALA A 177 11.12 -1.24 2.99
N GLY A 178 10.53 -0.26 2.33
CA GLY A 178 9.15 -0.27 1.91
C GLY A 178 8.85 0.91 1.00
N GLY A 179 7.73 0.81 0.31
CA GLY A 179 7.34 1.81 -0.67
C GLY A 179 5.88 1.70 -1.03
N LEU A 180 5.46 2.65 -1.86
CA LEU A 180 4.17 2.63 -2.51
C LEU A 180 4.36 3.02 -3.97
N PHE A 181 3.45 2.56 -4.83
CA PHE A 181 3.37 3.05 -6.19
C PHE A 181 1.93 3.21 -6.61
N GLN A 182 1.76 4.03 -7.65
CA GLN A 182 0.52 4.11 -8.39
C GLN A 182 0.82 3.76 -9.85
N ALA A 183 -0.05 2.95 -10.44
CA ALA A 183 0.07 2.50 -11.81
C ALA A 183 -1.24 2.73 -12.57
N THR A 184 -1.13 3.01 -13.85
CA THR A 184 -2.26 3.18 -14.78
C THR A 184 -2.18 2.18 -15.92
N ARG A 185 -3.33 1.74 -16.41
CA ARG A 185 -3.44 0.86 -17.58
C ARG A 185 -3.33 1.64 -18.90
#